data_AF-A0A1C5PM95-F1
#
_entry.id   AF-A0A1C5PM95-F1
#
_cell.length_a   1.000
_cell.length_b   1.000
_cell.length_c   1.000
_cell.angle_alpha   90.00
_cell.angle_beta   90.00
_cell.angle_gamma   90.00
#
_symmetry.space_group_name_H-M   'P 1'
#
loop_
_entity.id
_entity.type
_entity.pdbx_description
1 polymer ?
#
loop_
_entity_poly.entity_id
_entity_poly.type
_entity_poly.pdbx_seq_one_letter_code
_entity_poly.pdbx_strand_id
1 'polypeptide(L)' 'MGKYTLTIEEASRYFTIGQNKLRRLVEENRHGDWYVMNGNRILIKKKQFERFMDKTDAI' A
#
# COMPACT_ATOMS: atom_id res chain seq x y z
N MET A 1 -4.95 12.63 15.30
CA MET A 1 -5.13 11.17 15.30
C MET A 1 -5.05 10.70 13.84
N GLY A 2 -3.97 10.01 13.45
CA GLY A 2 -3.70 9.70 12.03
C GLY A 2 -4.54 8.54 11.48
N LYS A 3 -4.88 8.57 10.19
CA LYS A 3 -5.58 7.46 9.53
C LYS A 3 -4.74 6.18 9.60
N TYR A 4 -5.38 5.07 9.96
CA TYR A 4 -4.73 3.75 9.98
C TYR A 4 -4.47 3.21 8.57
N THR A 5 -5.38 3.50 7.64
CA THR A 5 -5.29 3.12 6.22
C THR A 5 -5.36 4.33 5.30
N LEU A 6 -4.74 4.20 4.13
CA LEU A 6 -4.74 5.19 3.05
C LEU A 6 -5.47 4.63 1.83
N THR A 7 -6.20 5.47 1.09
CA THR A 7 -6.63 5.10 -0.28
C THR A 7 -5.41 5.00 -1.21
N ILE A 8 -5.57 4.43 -2.40
CA ILE A 8 -4.52 4.42 -3.44
C ILE A 8 -4.00 5.85 -3.74
N GLU A 9 -4.90 6.83 -3.79
CA GLU A 9 -4.52 8.23 -4.04
C GLU A 9 -3.72 8.82 -2.86
N GLU A 10 -4.16 8.56 -1.63
CA GLU A 10 -3.45 9.02 -0.42
C GLU A 10 -2.09 8.35 -0.27
N ALA A 11 -2.01 7.04 -0.50
CA ALA A 11 -0.77 6.27 -0.49
C ALA A 11 0.18 6.74 -1.58
N SER A 12 -0.35 7.11 -2.76
CA SER A 12 0.47 7.66 -3.84
C SER A 12 1.15 8.96 -3.46
N ARG A 13 0.42 9.88 -2.80
CA ARG A 13 1.00 11.12 -2.25
C ARG A 13 1.96 10.87 -1.09
N TYR A 14 1.65 9.91 -0.22
CA TYR A 14 2.44 9.66 0.99
C TYR A 14 3.77 8.94 0.70
N PHE A 15 3.74 7.91 -0.14
CA PHE A 15 4.90 7.09 -0.48
C PHE A 15 5.60 7.53 -1.78
N THR A 16 5.06 8.53 -2.48
CA THR A 16 5.57 8.98 -3.79
C THR A 16 5.60 7.86 -4.83
N ILE A 17 4.63 6.94 -4.78
CA ILE A 17 4.48 5.82 -5.72
C ILE A 17 3.28 6.07 -6.63
N GLY A 18 3.43 5.88 -7.94
CA GLY A 18 2.31 6.03 -8.87
C GLY A 18 1.14 5.10 -8.56
N GLN A 19 -0.09 5.60 -8.66
CA GLN A 19 -1.31 4.82 -8.34
C GLN A 19 -1.39 3.48 -9.09
N ASN A 20 -1.01 3.45 -10.37
CA ASN A 20 -0.99 2.22 -11.17
C ASN A 20 0.02 1.19 -10.64
N LYS A 21 1.17 1.64 -10.13
CA LYS A 21 2.16 0.75 -9.53
C LYS A 21 1.67 0.19 -8.20
N LEU A 22 1.00 1.00 -7.37
CA LEU A 22 0.37 0.52 -6.14
C LEU A 22 -0.68 -0.56 -6.41
N ARG A 23 -1.51 -0.39 -7.45
CA ARG A 23 -2.50 -1.41 -7.88
C ARG A 23 -1.82 -2.69 -8.33
N ARG A 24 -0.78 -2.59 -9.17
CA ARG A 24 0.02 -3.75 -9.61
C ARG A 24 0.68 -4.47 -8.42
N LEU A 25 1.23 -3.75 -7.45
CA LEU A 25 1.82 -4.37 -6.26
C LEU A 25 0.80 -5.20 -5.48
N VAL A 26 -0.45 -4.75 -5.41
CA VAL A 26 -1.55 -5.51 -4.77
C VAL A 26 -1.92 -6.75 -5.57
N GLU A 27 -1.96 -6.64 -6.90
CA GLU A 27 -2.23 -7.77 -7.80
C GLU A 27 -1.11 -8.83 -7.77
N GLU A 28 0.15 -8.39 -7.72
CA GLU A 28 1.36 -9.22 -7.65
C GLU A 28 1.50 -9.88 -6.27
N ASN A 29 1.11 -9.19 -5.19
CA ASN A 29 1.21 -9.68 -3.81
C ASN A 29 -0.16 -10.06 -3.24
N ARG A 30 -0.85 -11.04 -3.83
CA ARG A 30 -2.22 -11.45 -3.44
C ARG A 30 -2.42 -11.82 -1.96
N HIS A 31 -1.33 -12.11 -1.26
CA HIS A 31 -1.33 -12.47 0.17
C HIS A 31 -0.62 -11.40 1.04
N GLY A 32 -0.45 -10.19 0.52
CA GLY A 32 0.17 -9.08 1.24
C GLY A 32 -0.66 -8.68 2.46
N ASP A 33 -0.01 -8.60 3.62
CA ASP A 33 -0.64 -8.18 4.87
C ASP A 33 -0.78 -6.65 4.99
N TRP A 34 -0.18 -5.91 4.05
CA TRP A 34 -0.07 -4.45 4.01
C TRP A 34 -1.21 -3.73 3.29
N TYR A 35 -2.17 -4.44 2.70
CA TYR A 35 -3.39 -3.85 2.17
C TYR A 35 -4.64 -4.58 2.68
N VAL A 36 -5.80 -3.99 2.39
CA VAL A 36 -7.10 -4.61 2.58
C VAL A 36 -8.03 -4.20 1.44
N MET A 37 -8.85 -5.15 0.99
CA MET A 37 -9.93 -4.90 0.05
C MET A 37 -11.19 -4.51 0.82
N ASN A 38 -11.73 -3.32 0.57
CA ASN A 38 -13.02 -2.87 1.07
C ASN A 38 -14.00 -2.78 -0.12
N GLY A 39 -14.66 -3.90 -0.42
CA GLY A 39 -15.35 -4.10 -1.70
C GLY A 39 -14.37 -3.94 -2.86
N ASN A 40 -14.69 -3.07 -3.83
CA ASN A 40 -13.82 -2.77 -4.98
C ASN A 40 -12.71 -1.75 -4.67
N ARG A 41 -12.62 -1.24 -3.44
CA ARG A 41 -11.61 -0.24 -3.06
C ARG A 41 -10.43 -0.91 -2.36
N ILE A 42 -9.23 -0.58 -2.83
CA ILE A 42 -7.99 -0.96 -2.15
C ILE A 42 -7.65 0.10 -1.11
N LEU A 43 -7.36 -0.34 0.11
CA LEU A 43 -6.82 0.48 1.19
C LEU A 43 -5.45 -0.06 1.62
N ILE A 44 -4.48 0.84 1.75
CA ILE A 44 -3.10 0.53 2.16
C ILE A 44 -2.99 0.72 3.67
N LYS A 45 -2.58 -0.30 4.41
CA LYS A 45 -2.27 -0.19 5.84
C LYS A 45 -0.91 0.46 5.99
N LYS A 46 -0.90 1.70 6.51
CA LYS A 46 0.27 2.57 6.47
C LYS A 46 1.54 1.92 7.05
N LYS A 47 1.46 1.43 8.30
CA LYS A 47 2.62 0.87 9.02
C LYS A 47 3.16 -0.43 8.42
N GLN A 48 2.28 -1.28 7.91
CA GLN A 48 2.67 -2.54 7.29
C GLN A 48 3.29 -2.30 5.91
N PHE A 49 2.78 -1.32 5.17
CA PHE A 49 3.38 -0.93 3.90
C PHE A 49 4.75 -0.28 4.08
N GLU A 50 4.93 0.56 5.11
CA GLU A 50 6.26 1.07 5.51
C GLU A 50 7.26 -0.09 5.71
N ARG A 51 6.88 -1.10 6.51
CA ARG A 51 7.72 -2.30 6.72
C ARG A 51 7.95 -3.14 5.47
N PHE A 52 7.00 -3.16 4.54
CA PHE A 52 7.15 -3.84 3.26
C PHE A 52 8.19 -3.15 2.37
N MET A 53 8.16 -1.80 2.33
CA MET A 53 9.15 -1.00 1.61
C MET A 53 10.56 -1.18 2.19
N ASP A 54 10.70 -1.11 3.52
CA ASP A 54 12.00 -1.29 4.21
C ASP A 54 12.68 -2.64 3.90
N LYS A 55 11.88 -3.70 3.66
CA LYS A 55 12.40 -5.02 3.27
C LYS A 55 12.77 -5.12 1.80
N THR A 56 12.18 -4.29 0.96
CA THR A 56 12.38 -4.32 -0.50
C THR A 56 13.60 -3.50 -0.91
N ASP A 57 13.94 -2.44 -0.16
CA ASP A 57 15.14 -1.59 -0.34
C ASP A 57 16.43 -2.20 0.26
N ALA A 58 16.42 -3.46 0.69
CA ALA A 58 17.59 -4.17 1.23
C ALA A 58 18.45 -4.87 0.14
N ILE A 59 18.46 -4.36 -1.10
CA ILE A 59 19.30 -4.85 -2.21
C ILE A 59 20.11 -3.71 -2.80
#